data_AF-X0ZGY4-F1
#
_entry.id   AF-X0ZGY4-F1
#
_cell.length_a   1.000
_cell.length_b   1.000
_cell.length_c   1.000
_cell.angle_alpha   90.00
_cell.angle_beta   90.00
_cell.angle_gamma   90.00
#
_symmetry.space_group_name_H-M   'P 1'
#
loop_
_entity.id
_entity.type
_entity.pdbx_description
1 polymer ?
#
loop_
_entity_poly.entity_id
_entity_poly.type
_entity_poly.pdbx_seq_one_letter_code
_entity_poly.pdbx_strand_id
1 'polypeptide(L)'
;MQVLFLGIYAKFFGNTPLKNAVTDLYLDRAKQTAVYPYIVYHKISGRPDYTFTEDMENVLIQFNIYDDNSSSETINDIYTKLKALYDWCTLD
;
A
#
# COMPACT_ATOMS: atom_id res chain seq x y z
N MET A 1 11.61 9.71 2.93
CA MET A 1 11.39 8.63 1.93
C MET A 1 11.51 7.22 2.50
N GLN A 2 12.66 6.75 3.04
CA GLN A 2 12.77 5.38 3.61
C GLN A 2 11.76 5.11 4.73
N VAL A 3 11.59 6.08 5.65
CA VAL A 3 10.63 6.00 6.77
C VAL A 3 9.17 5.85 6.31
N LEU A 4 8.79 6.49 5.20
CA LEU A 4 7.43 6.42 4.66
C LEU A 4 7.10 5.00 4.20
N PHE A 5 7.98 4.39 3.40
CA PHE A 5 7.76 3.04 2.89
C PHE A 5 7.79 1.98 3.98
N LEU A 6 8.62 2.18 5.02
CA LEU A 6 8.67 1.32 6.19
C LEU A 6 7.39 1.46 7.02
N GLY A 7 6.89 2.67 7.25
CA GLY A 7 5.64 2.92 7.95
C GLY A 7 4.43 2.30 7.25
N ILE A 8 4.36 2.41 5.92
CA ILE A 8 3.32 1.75 5.11
C ILE A 8 3.37 0.22 5.32
N TYR A 9 4.56 -0.38 5.19
CA TYR A 9 4.71 -1.82 5.36
C TYR A 9 4.40 -2.29 6.79
N ALA A 10 4.84 -1.53 7.81
CA ALA A 10 4.56 -1.83 9.21
C ALA A 10 3.06 -1.78 9.52
N LYS A 11 2.34 -0.78 8.99
CA LYS A 11 0.88 -0.67 9.12
C LYS A 11 0.17 -1.86 8.50
N PHE A 12 0.58 -2.28 7.30
CA PHE A 12 0.11 -3.51 6.67
C PHE A 12 0.39 -4.74 7.54
N PHE A 13 1.62 -4.88 8.05
CA PHE A 13 2.02 -6.05 8.82
C PHE A 13 1.24 -6.20 10.14
N GLY A 14 0.80 -5.09 10.73
CA GLY A 14 -0.06 -5.05 11.91
C GLY A 14 -1.54 -5.33 11.64
N ASN A 15 -2.01 -5.31 10.39
CA ASN A 15 -3.41 -5.49 10.06
C ASN A 15 -3.75 -6.95 9.71
N THR A 16 -4.34 -7.66 10.67
CA THR A 16 -4.75 -9.07 10.49
C THR A 16 -5.74 -9.29 9.34
N PRO A 17 -6.82 -8.48 9.18
CA PRO A 17 -7.79 -8.70 8.11
C PRO A 17 -7.20 -8.63 6.70
N LEU A 18 -6.30 -7.67 6.45
CA LEU A 18 -5.68 -7.48 5.15
C LEU A 18 -4.59 -8.55 4.90
N LYS A 19 -3.81 -8.92 5.92
CA LYS A 19 -2.84 -10.04 5.80
C LYS A 19 -3.47 -11.39 5.53
N ASN A 20 -4.69 -11.61 5.97
CA ASN A 20 -5.42 -12.84 5.65
C ASN A 20 -6.01 -12.81 4.24
N ALA A 21 -6.18 -11.61 3.66
CA ALA A 21 -6.76 -11.43 2.33
C ALA A 21 -5.72 -11.47 1.21
N VAL A 22 -4.45 -11.20 1.51
CA VAL A 22 -3.35 -11.22 0.53
C VAL A 22 -2.15 -11.98 1.06
N THR A 23 -1.39 -12.59 0.16
CA THR A 23 -0.19 -13.33 0.54
C THR A 23 0.92 -12.40 1.04
N ASP A 24 1.14 -11.27 0.34
CA ASP A 24 2.21 -10.34 0.70
C ASP A 24 1.99 -8.96 0.05
N LEU A 25 2.75 -7.97 0.55
CA LEU A 25 2.84 -6.61 0.05
C LEU A 25 4.28 -6.31 -0.39
N TYR A 26 4.48 -6.05 -1.68
CA TYR A 26 5.80 -5.81 -2.27
C TYR A 26 6.02 -4.34 -2.61
N LEU A 27 7.22 -3.83 -2.37
CA LEU A 27 7.66 -2.51 -2.82
C LEU A 27 8.18 -2.59 -4.26
N ASP A 28 7.65 -1.76 -5.16
CA ASP A 28 7.96 -1.62 -6.60
C ASP A 28 7.74 -2.86 -7.48
N ARG A 29 8.14 -4.06 -7.03
CA ARG A 29 8.07 -5.29 -7.82
C ARG A 29 7.82 -6.51 -6.94
N ALA A 30 6.91 -7.37 -7.38
CA ALA A 30 6.69 -8.68 -6.77
C ALA A 30 7.80 -9.69 -7.13
N LYS A 31 8.01 -10.67 -6.24
CA LYS A 31 8.90 -11.81 -6.52
C LYS A 31 8.40 -12.60 -7.74
N GLN A 32 9.31 -13.23 -8.49
CA GLN A 32 8.94 -14.01 -9.69
C GLN A 32 7.96 -15.16 -9.40
N THR A 33 8.01 -15.72 -8.19
CA THR A 33 7.14 -16.81 -7.73
C THR A 33 6.08 -16.30 -6.74
N ALA A 34 5.56 -15.08 -6.95
CA ALA A 34 4.51 -14.53 -6.10
C ALA A 34 3.23 -15.36 -6.23
N VAL A 35 2.58 -15.61 -5.10
CA VAL A 35 1.30 -16.33 -5.05
C VAL A 35 0.18 -15.30 -4.97
N TYR A 36 -0.82 -15.44 -5.84
CA TYR A 36 -2.01 -14.60 -5.84
C TYR A 36 -2.93 -14.93 -4.65
N PRO A 37 -3.68 -13.95 -4.12
CA PRO A 37 -3.61 -12.53 -4.44
C PRO A 37 -2.46 -11.81 -3.69
N TYR A 38 -1.85 -10.81 -4.33
CA TYR A 38 -0.79 -9.98 -3.73
C TYR A 38 -0.92 -8.51 -4.12
N ILE A 39 -0.24 -7.63 -3.38
CA ILE A 39 -0.25 -6.19 -3.63
C ILE A 39 1.17 -5.71 -3.94
N VAL A 40 1.30 -4.80 -4.89
CA VAL A 40 2.54 -4.04 -5.15
C VAL A 40 2.26 -2.57 -4.91
N TYR A 41 3.10 -1.89 -4.12
CA TYR A 41 3.00 -0.46 -3.90
C TYR A 41 4.27 0.25 -4.34
N HIS A 42 4.13 1.44 -4.90
CA HIS A 42 5.26 2.24 -5.39
C HIS A 42 4.92 3.73 -5.39
N LYS A 43 5.96 4.56 -5.38
CA LYS A 43 5.81 6.01 -5.48
C LYS A 43 5.59 6.42 -6.93
N ILE A 44 4.49 7.15 -7.18
CA ILE A 44 4.19 7.75 -8.48
C ILE A 44 4.80 9.15 -8.57
N SER A 45 4.63 9.94 -7.53
CA SER A 45 5.17 11.30 -7.48
C SER A 45 5.51 11.68 -6.04
N GLY A 46 6.47 12.59 -5.89
CA GLY A 46 6.68 13.30 -4.63
C GLY A 46 7.23 14.66 -4.97
N ARG A 47 6.44 15.69 -4.67
CA ARG A 47 6.81 17.06 -4.92
C ARG A 47 7.10 17.70 -3.56
N PRO A 48 8.33 18.19 -3.32
CA PRO A 48 8.59 19.00 -2.14
C PRO A 48 7.73 20.27 -2.25
N ASP A 49 6.96 20.54 -1.20
CA ASP A 49 6.18 21.75 -1.07
C ASP A 49 6.76 22.59 0.08
N TYR A 50 7.05 23.84 -0.22
CA TYR A 50 7.61 24.76 0.76
C TYR A 50 6.47 25.60 1.30
N THR A 51 6.02 25.29 2.52
CA THR A 51 5.19 26.25 3.26
C THR A 51 6.11 27.24 3.96
N PHE A 52 5.68 28.50 4.15
CA PHE A 52 6.52 29.58 4.69
C PHE A 52 7.14 29.30 6.08
N THR A 53 6.72 28.23 6.74
CA THR A 53 7.15 27.83 8.09
C THR A 53 7.62 26.38 8.20
N GLU A 54 7.23 25.47 7.29
CA GLU A 54 7.53 24.04 7.39
C GLU A 54 7.81 23.40 6.01
N ASP A 55 8.77 22.48 5.97
CA ASP A 55 9.01 21.61 4.80
C ASP A 55 8.00 20.46 4.82
N MET A 56 7.07 20.44 3.86
CA MET A 56 6.10 19.37 3.70
C MET A 56 6.29 18.68 2.34
N GLU A 57 6.39 17.36 2.32
CA GLU A 57 6.47 16.60 1.06
C GLU A 57 5.09 16.00 0.75
N ASN A 58 4.49 16.39 -0.38
CA ASN A 58 3.29 15.73 -0.86
C ASN A 58 3.69 14.54 -1.74
N VAL A 59 3.29 13.33 -1.36
CA VAL A 59 3.69 12.08 -1.99
C VAL A 59 2.46 11.30 -2.45
N LEU A 60 2.44 10.90 -3.73
CA LEU A 60 1.43 10.01 -4.29
C LEU A 60 1.97 8.59 -4.33
N ILE A 61 1.35 7.70 -3.56
CA ILE A 61 1.62 6.26 -3.55
C ILE A 61 0.48 5.53 -4.25
N GLN A 62 0.82 4.62 -5.16
CA GLN A 62 -0.15 3.77 -5.84
C GLN A 62 -0.02 2.33 -5.36
N PHE A 63 -1.16 1.70 -5.07
CA PHE A 63 -1.29 0.29 -4.74
C PHE A 63 -1.92 -0.44 -5.94
N ASN A 64 -1.22 -1.45 -6.46
CA ASN A 64 -1.69 -2.34 -7.50
C ASN A 64 -2.03 -3.69 -6.88
N ILE A 65 -3.29 -4.12 -7.03
CA ILE A 65 -3.76 -5.43 -6.54
C ILE A 65 -3.72 -6.40 -7.71
N TYR A 66 -3.16 -7.58 -7.48
CA TYR A 66 -3.11 -8.65 -8.45
C TYR A 66 -3.78 -9.89 -7.88
N ASP A 67 -4.64 -10.50 -8.68
CA ASP A 67 -5.45 -11.66 -8.34
C ASP A 67 -5.61 -12.55 -9.58
N ASP A 68 -5.73 -13.86 -9.39
CA ASP A 68 -5.93 -14.85 -10.46
C ASP A 68 -7.38 -15.36 -10.54
N ASN A 69 -8.24 -14.90 -9.63
CA ASN A 69 -9.66 -15.19 -9.67
C ASN A 69 -10.34 -14.53 -10.88
N SER A 70 -11.29 -15.25 -11.50
CA SER A 70 -12.12 -14.72 -12.59
C SER A 70 -13.14 -13.68 -12.13
N SER A 71 -13.43 -13.62 -10.83
CA SER A 71 -14.35 -12.65 -10.23
C SER A 71 -13.62 -11.47 -9.61
N SER A 72 -14.21 -10.28 -9.68
CA SER A 72 -13.67 -9.06 -9.05
C SER A 72 -14.00 -8.95 -7.56
N GLU A 73 -14.73 -9.90 -6.98
CA GLU A 73 -15.12 -9.88 -5.57
C GLU A 73 -13.91 -9.80 -4.63
N THR A 74 -12.90 -10.65 -4.86
CA THR A 74 -11.67 -10.69 -4.06
C THR A 74 -10.89 -9.38 -4.15
N ILE A 75 -10.76 -8.81 -5.36
CA ILE A 75 -10.10 -7.51 -5.56
C ILE A 75 -10.85 -6.38 -4.84
N ASN A 76 -12.17 -6.35 -4.91
CA ASN A 76 -13.00 -5.33 -4.26
C ASN A 76 -12.94 -5.42 -2.73
N ASP A 77 -12.90 -6.63 -2.19
CA ASP A 77 -12.71 -6.87 -0.75
C ASP A 77 -11.34 -6.37 -0.29
N ILE A 78 -10.26 -6.70 -1.02
CA ILE A 78 -8.91 -6.21 -0.74
C ILE A 78 -8.86 -4.67 -0.82
N TYR A 79 -9.48 -4.07 -1.84
CA TYR A 79 -9.56 -2.62 -1.98
C TYR A 79 -10.27 -1.96 -0.79
N THR A 80 -11.39 -2.51 -0.35
CA THR A 80 -12.15 -1.99 0.79
C THR A 80 -11.32 -2.06 2.08
N LYS A 81 -10.60 -3.16 2.28
CA LYS A 81 -9.69 -3.34 3.43
C LYS A 81 -8.48 -2.40 3.37
N LEU A 82 -7.90 -2.19 2.19
CA LEU A 82 -6.82 -1.21 1.97
C LEU A 82 -7.28 0.20 2.32
N LYS A 83 -8.46 0.59 1.83
CA LYS A 83 -9.04 1.90 2.15
C LYS A 83 -9.27 2.03 3.65
N ALA A 84 -9.89 1.06 4.31
CA ALA A 84 -10.12 1.11 5.75
C ALA A 84 -8.81 1.20 6.58
N LEU A 85 -7.70 0.65 6.08
CA LEU A 85 -6.41 0.68 6.76
C LEU A 85 -5.67 2.01 6.60
N TYR A 86 -5.70 2.58 5.40
CA TYR A 86 -4.89 3.74 5.04
C TYR A 86 -5.66 5.07 5.02
N ASP A 87 -7.00 5.03 5.00
CA ASP A 87 -7.83 6.22 5.12
C ASP A 87 -7.72 6.80 6.54
N TRP A 88 -7.43 8.09 6.64
CA TRP A 88 -7.18 8.80 7.91
C TRP A 88 -6.13 8.16 8.82
N CYS A 89 -5.19 7.39 8.26
CA CYS A 89 -4.18 6.72 9.07
C CYS A 89 -2.99 7.64 9.40
N THR A 90 -2.37 7.37 10.55
CA THR A 90 -1.01 7.81 10.85
C THR A 90 -0.03 6.68 10.53
N LEU A 91 1.11 7.04 9.97
CA LEU A 91 2.23 6.14 9.70
C LEU A 91 3.30 6.48 10.74
N ASP A 92 3.49 5.57 11.70
CA ASP A 92 4.49 5.67 12.77
C ASP A 92 5.79 4.95 12.37
#